data_AF-A0A8J4TFY6-F1
#
_entry.id   AF-A0A8J4TFY6-F1
#
_cell.length_a   1.000
_cell.length_b   1.000
_cell.length_c   1.000
_cell.angle_alpha   90.00
_cell.angle_beta   90.00
_cell.angle_gamma   90.00
#
_symmetry.space_group_name_H-M   'P 1'
#
loop_
_entity.id
_entity.type
_entity.pdbx_description
1 polymer ?
#
loop_
_entity_poly.entity_id
_entity_poly.type
_entity_poly.pdbx_seq_one_letter_code
_entity_poly.pdbx_strand_id
1 'polypeptide(L)'
;LANIPLTPETARDQERRIRREIANSNERRRMQSINAGFQSLKTLIPHSDGEKLSKAAILQQTAEYIFSLEQEKTRLLQQNTQLKRFIQEFSGSSPKRRRAEEKDEGIGSPDILEEEKVEDLRREMIELRQQLEKERSVRMMLEEQIRSLDAHLYPEKLKVIAQQVQEQHVQTQTLLRLQQQEQLEREGTPARSTQAYSPATPSAPTHHTTVIVPAPTLPPPPHHVTVVTMGPASVINTASTSRQNLDTIVQ
;
A
#
# COMPACT_ATOMS: atom_id res chain seq x y z
N LEU A 1 45.24 52.12 -21.07
CA LEU A 1 44.36 52.53 -19.96
C LEU A 1 45.26 53.09 -18.87
N ALA A 2 45.26 54.41 -18.68
CA ALA A 2 46.22 55.10 -17.83
C ALA A 2 45.96 54.80 -16.34
N ASN A 3 47.01 54.39 -15.61
CA ASN A 3 47.04 54.32 -14.16
C ASN A 3 47.09 55.75 -13.61
N ILE A 4 45.92 56.35 -13.38
CA ILE A 4 45.80 57.58 -12.60
C ILE A 4 45.89 57.17 -11.12
N PRO A 5 46.87 57.66 -10.34
CA PRO A 5 46.96 57.34 -8.92
C PRO A 5 45.68 57.79 -8.22
N LEU A 6 45.02 56.87 -7.52
CA LEU A 6 43.89 57.22 -6.67
C LEU A 6 44.36 58.22 -5.63
N THR A 7 43.72 59.38 -5.58
CA THR A 7 43.93 60.32 -4.48
C THR A 7 43.53 59.62 -3.17
N PRO A 8 44.22 59.89 -2.04
CA PRO A 8 43.92 59.23 -0.76
C PRO A 8 42.46 59.41 -0.30
N GLU A 9 41.78 60.45 -0.79
CA GLU A 9 40.34 60.67 -0.60
C GLU A 9 39.50 59.64 -1.37
N THR A 10 39.82 59.37 -2.64
CA THR A 10 39.14 58.33 -3.45
C THR A 10 39.38 56.92 -2.92
N ALA A 11 40.54 56.63 -2.33
CA ALA A 11 40.80 55.33 -1.70
C ALA A 11 39.91 55.09 -0.47
N ARG A 12 39.70 56.13 0.36
CA ARG A 12 38.77 56.07 1.51
C ARG A 12 37.32 55.91 1.07
N ASP A 13 36.93 56.56 -0.02
CA ASP A 13 35.59 56.40 -0.59
C ASP A 13 35.37 55.02 -1.19
N GLN A 14 36.38 54.44 -1.85
CA GLN A 14 36.34 53.05 -2.31
C GLN A 14 36.21 52.08 -1.15
N GLU A 15 36.98 52.27 -0.07
CA GLU A 15 36.87 51.42 1.12
C GLU A 15 35.49 51.55 1.78
N ARG A 16 34.95 52.76 1.89
CA ARG A 16 33.59 53.00 2.39
C ARG A 16 32.55 52.31 1.50
N ARG A 17 32.74 52.32 0.18
CA ARG A 17 31.88 51.62 -0.76
C ARG A 17 31.96 50.10 -0.58
N ILE A 18 33.16 49.53 -0.47
CA ILE A 18 33.36 48.10 -0.24
C ILE A 18 32.68 47.66 1.06
N ARG A 19 32.85 48.42 2.15
CA ARG A 19 32.18 48.13 3.45
C ARG A 19 30.66 48.12 3.31
N ARG A 20 30.08 49.07 2.56
CA ARG A 20 28.64 49.10 2.26
C ARG A 20 28.20 47.91 1.41
N GLU A 21 28.99 47.52 0.41
CA GLU A 21 28.70 46.38 -0.46
C GLU A 21 28.72 45.06 0.33
N ILE A 22 29.69 44.87 1.22
CA ILE A 22 29.74 43.71 2.13
C ILE A 22 28.53 43.68 3.05
N ALA A 23 28.17 44.81 3.67
CA ALA A 23 27.00 44.89 4.55
C ALA A 23 25.70 44.56 3.80
N ASN A 24 25.52 45.10 2.59
CA ASN A 24 24.36 44.82 1.74
C ASN A 24 24.29 43.35 1.30
N SER A 25 25.45 42.76 0.97
CA SER A 25 25.55 41.34 0.63
C SER A 25 25.17 40.45 1.82
N ASN A 26 25.62 40.80 3.01
CA ASN A 26 25.29 40.09 4.24
C ASN A 26 23.78 40.16 4.54
N GLU A 27 23.16 41.35 4.47
CA GLU A 27 21.72 41.48 4.71
C GLU A 27 20.88 40.74 3.67
N ARG A 28 21.31 40.71 2.39
CA ARG A 28 20.66 39.91 1.36
C ARG A 28 20.69 38.42 1.72
N ARG A 29 21.83 37.91 2.17
CA ARG A 29 21.98 36.52 2.61
C ARG A 29 21.07 36.22 3.81
N ARG A 30 21.05 37.11 4.81
CA ARG A 30 20.16 37.00 5.97
C ARG A 30 18.68 36.97 5.56
N MET A 31 18.27 37.84 4.63
CA MET A 31 16.90 37.84 4.12
C MET A 31 16.56 36.57 3.35
N GLN A 32 17.50 36.04 2.56
CA GLN A 32 17.32 34.77 1.85
C GLN A 32 17.15 33.60 2.82
N SER A 33 17.98 33.49 3.86
CA SER A 33 17.87 32.40 4.84
C SER A 33 16.55 32.48 5.63
N ILE A 34 16.12 33.68 6.03
CA ILE A 34 14.82 33.88 6.68
C ILE A 34 13.69 33.47 5.75
N ASN A 35 13.71 33.89 4.48
CA ASN A 35 12.68 33.52 3.52
C ASN A 35 12.65 32.01 3.26
N ALA A 36 13.80 31.34 3.19
CA ALA A 36 13.87 29.88 3.09
C ALA A 36 13.24 29.21 4.33
N GLY A 37 13.54 29.69 5.53
CA GLY A 37 12.92 29.20 6.77
C GLY A 37 11.39 29.33 6.77
N PHE A 38 10.85 30.44 6.27
CA PHE A 38 9.40 30.61 6.11
C PHE A 38 8.79 29.60 5.13
N GLN A 39 9.48 29.25 4.04
CA GLN A 39 8.98 28.24 3.11
C GLN A 39 8.99 26.84 3.74
N SER A 40 10.07 26.48 4.45
CA SER A 40 10.12 25.22 5.20
C SER A 40 9.01 25.15 6.25
N LEU A 41 8.80 26.21 7.02
CA LEU A 41 7.75 26.25 8.04
C LEU A 41 6.36 26.08 7.43
N LYS A 42 6.11 26.75 6.30
CA LYS A 42 4.85 26.62 5.57
C LYS A 42 4.54 25.16 5.21
N THR A 43 5.53 24.38 4.76
CA THR A 43 5.31 22.96 4.42
C THR A 43 4.91 22.06 5.59
N LEU A 44 5.11 22.48 6.84
CA LEU A 44 4.82 21.69 8.05
C LEU A 44 3.44 21.97 8.65
N ILE A 45 2.80 23.07 8.24
CA ILE A 45 1.47 23.44 8.70
C ILE A 45 0.42 22.96 7.70
N PRO A 46 -0.79 22.58 8.14
CA PRO A 46 -1.88 22.22 7.22
C PRO A 46 -2.27 23.41 6.34
N HIS A 47 -2.12 23.28 5.02
CA HIS A 47 -2.54 24.27 4.02
C HIS A 47 -2.74 23.59 2.67
N SER A 48 -3.34 24.28 1.71
CA SER A 48 -3.53 23.74 0.36
C SER A 48 -2.29 23.95 -0.53
N ASP A 49 -1.98 22.96 -1.38
CA ASP A 49 -0.85 23.08 -2.31
C ASP A 49 -1.05 24.27 -3.26
N GLY A 50 -0.04 25.13 -3.34
CA GLY A 50 -0.09 26.36 -4.15
C GLY A 50 -0.74 27.57 -3.45
N GLU A 51 -1.27 27.42 -2.23
CA GLU A 51 -1.84 28.53 -1.47
C GLU A 51 -0.79 29.59 -1.11
N LYS A 52 -1.12 30.88 -1.24
CA LYS A 52 -0.20 31.97 -0.90
C LYS A 52 -0.47 32.48 0.51
N LEU A 53 0.36 32.07 1.47
CA LEU A 53 0.31 32.57 2.84
C LEU A 53 1.30 33.71 3.05
N SER A 54 0.87 34.74 3.78
CA SER A 54 1.75 35.82 4.24
C SER A 54 2.64 35.34 5.39
N LYS A 55 3.75 36.04 5.66
CA LYS A 55 4.63 35.70 6.80
C LYS A 55 3.86 35.70 8.14
N ALA A 56 2.97 36.67 8.34
CA ALA A 56 2.15 36.74 9.54
C ALA A 56 1.17 35.55 9.63
N ALA A 57 0.54 35.18 8.51
CA ALA A 57 -0.36 34.03 8.47
C ALA A 57 0.36 32.71 8.76
N ILE A 58 1.58 32.52 8.21
CA ILE A 58 2.40 31.34 8.51
C ILE A 58 2.69 31.26 10.01
N LEU A 59 3.11 32.37 10.65
CA LEU A 59 3.39 32.38 12.09
C LEU A 59 2.14 32.11 12.92
N GLN A 60 1.01 32.72 12.57
CA GLN A 60 -0.26 32.55 13.28
C GLN A 60 -0.77 31.11 13.18
N GLN A 61 -0.85 30.56 11.97
CA GLN A 61 -1.25 29.16 11.75
C GLN A 61 -0.30 28.17 12.41
N THR A 62 1.00 28.47 12.43
CA THR A 62 1.99 27.64 13.15
C THR A 62 1.68 27.62 14.65
N ALA A 63 1.44 28.77 15.27
CA ALA A 63 1.15 28.84 16.69
C ALA A 63 -0.16 28.11 17.04
N GLU A 64 -1.21 28.31 16.24
CA GLU A 64 -2.49 27.61 16.40
C GLU A 64 -2.32 26.10 16.23
N TYR A 65 -1.56 25.65 15.23
CA TYR A 65 -1.34 24.24 14.98
C TYR A 65 -0.54 23.57 16.10
N ILE A 66 0.50 24.22 16.62
CA ILE A 66 1.24 23.75 17.80
C ILE A 66 0.28 23.59 18.98
N PHE A 67 -0.56 24.60 19.26
CA PHE A 67 -1.53 24.54 20.36
C PHE A 67 -2.56 23.41 20.17
N SER A 68 -3.01 23.15 18.95
CA SER A 68 -3.88 22.02 18.63
C SER A 68 -3.19 20.67 18.89
N LEU A 69 -1.94 20.51 18.42
CA LEU A 69 -1.14 19.30 18.62
C LEU A 69 -0.87 19.03 20.10
N GLU A 70 -0.63 20.07 20.90
CA GLU A 70 -0.40 19.95 22.35
C GLU A 70 -1.66 19.49 23.10
N GLN A 71 -2.82 20.01 22.73
CA GLN A 71 -4.10 19.56 23.28
C GLN A 71 -4.40 18.11 22.88
N GLU A 72 -4.18 17.75 21.62
CA GLU A 72 -4.38 16.40 21.13
C GLU A 72 -3.44 15.40 21.82
N LYS A 73 -2.16 15.74 21.99
CA LYS A 73 -1.20 14.95 22.77
C LYS A 73 -1.71 14.69 24.19
N THR A 74 -2.21 15.72 24.87
CA THR A 74 -2.74 15.59 26.23
C THR A 74 -3.96 14.66 26.26
N ARG A 75 -4.87 14.80 25.30
CA ARG A 75 -6.04 13.93 25.17
C ARG A 75 -5.65 12.47 24.90
N LEU A 76 -4.72 12.23 23.98
CA LEU A 76 -4.23 10.89 23.65
C LEU A 76 -3.50 10.24 24.84
N LEU A 77 -2.74 11.02 25.62
CA LEU A 77 -2.11 10.52 26.84
C LEU A 77 -3.14 10.09 27.89
N GLN A 78 -4.22 10.86 28.07
CA GLN A 78 -5.31 10.50 28.97
C GLN A 78 -6.01 9.21 28.52
N GLN A 79 -6.30 9.10 27.22
CA GLN A 79 -6.88 7.88 26.64
C GLN A 79 -5.96 6.67 26.82
N ASN A 80 -4.66 6.80 26.55
CA ASN A 80 -3.69 5.74 26.78
C ASN A 80 -3.63 5.32 28.24
N THR A 81 -3.70 6.27 29.17
CA THR A 81 -3.72 5.97 30.61
C THR A 81 -4.98 5.20 31.00
N GLN A 82 -6.14 5.56 30.44
CA GLN A 82 -7.38 4.83 30.64
C GLN A 82 -7.31 3.41 30.05
N LEU A 83 -6.82 3.25 28.83
CA LEU A 83 -6.65 1.95 28.19
C LEU A 83 -5.68 1.06 28.97
N LYS A 84 -4.56 1.60 29.47
CA LYS A 84 -3.64 0.87 30.33
C LYS A 84 -4.32 0.37 31.61
N ARG A 85 -5.18 1.18 32.24
CA ARG A 85 -5.97 0.75 33.41
C ARG A 85 -6.95 -0.36 33.05
N PHE A 86 -7.68 -0.24 31.96
CA PHE A 86 -8.57 -1.33 31.51
C PHE A 86 -7.79 -2.62 31.27
N ILE A 87 -6.65 -2.56 30.56
CA ILE A 87 -5.82 -3.74 30.33
C ILE A 87 -5.34 -4.35 31.66
N GLN A 88 -4.92 -3.54 32.63
CA GLN A 88 -4.50 -4.01 33.94
C GLN A 88 -5.63 -4.69 34.73
N GLU A 89 -6.85 -4.13 34.64
CA GLU A 89 -8.06 -4.70 35.24
C GLU A 89 -8.45 -6.03 34.59
N PHE A 90 -8.33 -6.15 33.27
CA PHE A 90 -8.62 -7.39 32.51
C PHE A 90 -7.48 -8.42 32.57
N SER A 91 -6.23 -8.01 32.80
CA SER A 91 -5.07 -8.92 32.90
C SER A 91 -4.90 -9.56 34.29
N GLY A 92 -5.89 -9.45 35.18
CA GLY A 92 -6.00 -10.33 36.35
C GLY A 92 -5.28 -9.89 37.63
N SER A 93 -4.89 -8.62 37.79
CA SER A 93 -4.48 -8.15 39.13
C SER A 93 -5.72 -7.89 39.99
N SER A 94 -6.27 -8.96 40.57
CA SER A 94 -7.27 -8.86 41.62
C SER A 94 -6.58 -8.35 42.91
N PRO A 95 -6.95 -7.18 43.46
CA PRO A 95 -6.31 -6.60 44.64
C PRO A 95 -6.77 -7.33 45.91
N LYS A 96 -6.33 -8.58 46.10
CA LYS A 96 -6.73 -9.38 47.27
C LYS A 96 -5.74 -10.49 47.63
N ARG A 97 -4.44 -10.20 47.61
CA ARG A 97 -3.43 -11.08 48.21
C ARG A 97 -2.17 -10.32 48.61
N ARG A 98 -2.28 -9.47 49.62
CA ARG A 98 -1.14 -9.01 50.43
C ARG A 98 -1.54 -9.02 51.91
N ARG A 99 -1.52 -10.20 52.50
CA ARG A 99 -1.32 -10.40 53.93
C ARG A 99 -0.34 -11.55 54.10
N ALA A 100 0.73 -11.29 54.86
CA ALA A 100 1.76 -12.22 55.36
C ALA A 100 2.65 -12.82 54.25
N GLU A 101 3.98 -12.80 54.27
CA GLU A 101 5.04 -12.60 55.29
C GLU A 101 6.26 -11.98 54.54
N GLU A 102 6.91 -10.93 55.07
CA GLU A 102 8.16 -11.01 55.82
C GLU A 102 9.29 -11.81 55.14
N LYS A 103 10.15 -11.10 54.39
CA LYS A 103 11.59 -11.00 54.67
C LYS A 103 12.25 -10.04 53.66
N ASP A 104 12.79 -8.97 54.24
CA ASP A 104 14.03 -8.27 53.87
C ASP A 104 14.79 -8.85 52.66
N GLU A 105 14.50 -8.33 51.46
CA GLU A 105 15.54 -8.00 50.47
C GLU A 105 15.14 -6.71 49.76
N GLY A 106 16.13 -5.81 49.66
CA GLY A 106 15.96 -4.45 49.24
C GLY A 106 15.50 -4.28 47.79
N ILE A 107 14.82 -3.15 47.57
CA ILE A 107 14.80 -2.38 46.31
C ILE A 107 14.46 -3.20 45.05
N GLY A 108 13.26 -3.78 45.01
CA GLY A 108 12.66 -4.26 43.76
C GLY A 108 12.27 -3.08 42.85
N SER A 109 13.12 -2.76 41.87
CA SER A 109 12.77 -1.89 40.75
C SER A 109 11.52 -2.42 40.02
N PRO A 110 10.57 -1.56 39.62
CA PRO A 110 9.36 -1.96 38.87
C PRO A 110 9.61 -2.64 37.50
N ASP A 111 10.86 -2.65 37.01
CA ASP A 111 11.24 -3.07 35.65
C ASP A 111 11.30 -4.59 35.44
N ILE A 112 11.52 -5.39 36.50
CA ILE A 112 11.76 -6.83 36.37
C ILE A 112 10.49 -7.59 35.91
N LEU A 113 9.31 -7.11 36.30
CA LEU A 113 8.02 -7.69 35.87
C LEU A 113 7.68 -7.36 34.41
N GLU A 114 8.15 -6.24 33.88
CA GLU A 114 7.97 -5.92 32.46
C GLU A 114 8.91 -6.77 31.60
N GLU A 115 10.14 -7.01 32.05
CA GLU A 115 11.11 -7.88 31.38
C GLU A 115 10.63 -9.34 31.29
N GLU A 116 10.12 -9.91 32.40
CA GLU A 116 9.57 -11.28 32.43
C GLU A 116 8.39 -11.44 31.46
N LYS A 117 7.52 -10.42 31.36
CA LYS A 117 6.39 -10.43 30.44
C LYS A 117 6.80 -10.26 28.98
N VAL A 118 7.85 -9.47 28.71
CA VAL A 118 8.44 -9.36 27.36
C VAL A 118 9.11 -10.68 26.97
N GLU A 119 9.74 -11.37 27.90
CA GLU A 119 10.29 -12.71 27.67
C GLU A 119 9.20 -13.75 27.41
N ASP A 120 8.07 -13.71 28.13
CA ASP A 120 6.92 -14.57 27.86
C ASP A 120 6.34 -14.34 26.47
N LEU A 121 6.17 -13.08 26.06
CA LEU A 121 5.74 -12.74 24.70
C LEU A 121 6.75 -13.22 23.65
N ARG A 122 8.06 -13.16 23.93
CA ARG A 122 9.09 -13.72 23.03
C ARG A 122 9.00 -15.24 22.93
N ARG A 123 8.77 -15.94 24.04
CA ARG A 123 8.56 -17.39 24.08
C ARG A 123 7.34 -17.78 23.25
N GLU A 124 6.20 -17.13 23.48
CA GLU A 124 4.96 -17.34 22.73
C GLU A 124 5.15 -17.09 21.22
N MET A 125 5.89 -16.03 20.86
CA MET A 125 6.17 -15.72 19.45
C MET A 125 7.00 -16.81 18.76
N ILE A 126 7.94 -17.43 19.48
CA ILE A 126 8.74 -18.56 18.97
C ILE A 126 7.87 -19.82 18.82
N GLU A 127 6.99 -20.10 19.77
CA GLU A 127 6.07 -21.23 19.72
C GLU A 127 5.08 -21.10 18.55
N LEU A 128 4.48 -19.93 18.37
CA LEU A 128 3.58 -19.64 17.26
C LEU A 128 4.27 -19.80 15.90
N ARG A 129 5.54 -19.39 15.77
CA ARG A 129 6.34 -19.63 14.55
C ARG A 129 6.54 -21.13 14.29
N GLN A 130 6.87 -21.90 15.32
CA GLN A 130 7.00 -23.35 15.19
C GLN A 130 5.68 -24.01 14.79
N GLN A 131 4.56 -23.55 15.35
CA GLN A 131 3.24 -24.08 15.03
C GLN A 131 2.85 -23.78 13.57
N LEU A 132 3.13 -22.57 13.10
CA LEU A 132 2.93 -22.20 11.69
C LEU A 132 3.77 -23.06 10.74
N GLU A 133 5.02 -23.36 11.10
CA GLU A 133 5.89 -24.20 10.28
C GLU A 133 5.39 -25.65 10.22
N LYS A 134 4.91 -26.19 11.35
CA LYS A 134 4.26 -27.50 11.40
C LYS A 134 3.00 -27.52 10.52
N GLU A 135 2.17 -26.49 10.60
CA GLU A 135 0.95 -26.39 9.78
C GLU A 135 1.28 -26.33 8.29
N ARG A 136 2.29 -25.54 7.89
CA ARG A 136 2.77 -25.47 6.50
C ARG A 136 3.27 -26.82 6.00
N SER A 137 4.04 -27.53 6.81
CA SER A 137 4.55 -28.87 6.49
C SER A 137 3.40 -29.87 6.28
N VAL A 138 2.42 -29.88 7.19
CA VAL A 138 1.23 -30.74 7.07
C VAL A 138 0.40 -30.36 5.84
N ARG A 139 0.20 -29.06 5.58
CA ARG A 139 -0.50 -28.58 4.38
C ARG A 139 0.20 -29.06 3.11
N MET A 140 1.53 -28.92 3.03
CA MET A 140 2.31 -29.38 1.88
C MET A 140 2.14 -30.89 1.66
N MET A 141 2.19 -31.69 2.73
CA MET A 141 1.97 -33.14 2.65
C MET A 141 0.57 -33.49 2.14
N LEU A 142 -0.46 -32.80 2.63
CA LEU A 142 -1.85 -33.03 2.18
C LEU A 142 -2.06 -32.57 0.74
N GLU A 143 -1.47 -31.45 0.33
CA GLU A 143 -1.51 -30.98 -1.06
C GLU A 143 -0.82 -31.96 -2.02
N GLU A 144 0.27 -32.60 -1.60
CA GLU A 144 0.94 -33.66 -2.36
C GLU A 144 0.07 -34.93 -2.46
N GLN A 145 -0.58 -35.32 -1.36
CA GLN A 145 -1.54 -36.43 -1.38
C GLN A 145 -2.72 -36.16 -2.32
N ILE A 146 -3.31 -34.96 -2.27
CA ILE A 146 -4.40 -34.57 -3.18
C ILE A 146 -3.91 -34.60 -4.63
N ARG A 147 -2.74 -34.02 -4.92
CA ARG A 147 -2.17 -34.00 -6.26
C ARG A 147 -1.90 -35.42 -6.79
N SER A 148 -1.41 -36.33 -5.95
CA SER A 148 -1.20 -37.73 -6.34
C SER A 148 -2.50 -38.49 -6.59
N LEU A 149 -3.53 -38.28 -5.75
CA LEU A 149 -4.86 -38.85 -5.96
C LEU A 149 -5.50 -38.33 -7.26
N ASP A 150 -5.43 -37.03 -7.51
CA ASP A 150 -5.91 -36.43 -8.75
C ASP A 150 -5.15 -36.97 -9.96
N ALA A 151 -3.82 -37.14 -9.89
CA ALA A 151 -3.03 -37.73 -10.97
C ALA A 151 -3.49 -39.15 -11.33
N HIS A 152 -3.99 -39.94 -10.36
CA HIS A 152 -4.53 -41.28 -10.61
C HIS A 152 -5.99 -41.26 -11.11
N LEU A 153 -6.80 -40.30 -10.68
CA LEU A 153 -8.24 -40.22 -11.03
C LEU A 153 -8.50 -39.46 -12.34
N TYR A 154 -7.66 -38.49 -12.68
CA TYR A 154 -7.83 -37.65 -13.87
C TYR A 154 -7.83 -38.44 -15.19
N PRO A 155 -6.95 -39.46 -15.38
CA PRO A 155 -6.98 -40.31 -16.58
C PRO A 155 -8.32 -41.05 -16.74
N GLU A 156 -8.93 -41.53 -15.65
CA GLU A 156 -10.22 -42.22 -15.72
C GLU A 156 -11.38 -41.28 -16.02
N LYS A 157 -11.39 -40.09 -15.43
CA LYS A 157 -12.39 -39.05 -15.78
C LYS A 157 -12.31 -38.68 -17.27
N LEU A 158 -11.10 -38.54 -17.80
CA LEU A 158 -10.86 -38.28 -19.23
C LEU A 158 -11.38 -39.40 -20.14
N LYS A 159 -11.14 -40.67 -19.77
CA LYS A 159 -11.65 -41.82 -20.53
C LYS A 159 -13.18 -41.85 -20.59
N VAL A 160 -13.85 -41.61 -19.46
CA VAL A 160 -15.33 -41.56 -19.40
C VAL A 160 -15.88 -40.44 -20.27
N ILE A 161 -15.28 -39.24 -20.23
CA ILE A 161 -15.70 -38.11 -21.07
C ILE A 161 -15.49 -38.44 -22.55
N ALA A 162 -14.32 -38.98 -22.91
CA ALA A 162 -14.04 -39.37 -24.29
C ALA A 162 -15.04 -40.40 -24.83
N GLN A 163 -15.38 -41.40 -24.01
CA GLN A 163 -16.39 -42.40 -24.36
C GLN A 163 -17.77 -41.77 -24.57
N GLN A 164 -18.20 -40.89 -23.68
CA GLN A 164 -19.51 -40.25 -23.78
C GLN A 164 -19.62 -39.33 -25.01
N VAL A 165 -18.55 -38.60 -25.34
CA VAL A 165 -18.48 -37.79 -26.57
C VAL A 165 -18.58 -38.69 -27.81
N GLN A 166 -17.92 -39.85 -27.80
CA GLN A 166 -17.99 -40.79 -28.91
C GLN A 166 -19.40 -41.38 -29.09
N GLU A 167 -20.08 -41.74 -28.00
CA GLU A 167 -21.47 -42.20 -28.04
C GLU A 167 -22.43 -41.13 -28.56
N GLN A 168 -22.28 -39.87 -28.13
CA GLN A 168 -23.07 -38.75 -28.66
C GLN A 168 -22.82 -38.51 -30.15
N HIS A 169 -21.57 -38.63 -30.61
CA HIS A 169 -21.25 -38.50 -32.02
C HIS A 169 -21.94 -39.59 -32.86
N VAL A 170 -21.92 -40.83 -32.39
CA VAL A 170 -22.60 -41.96 -33.05
C VAL A 170 -24.12 -41.76 -33.07
N GLN A 171 -24.73 -41.33 -31.96
CA GLN A 171 -26.16 -41.00 -31.92
C GLN A 171 -26.53 -39.90 -32.92
N THR A 172 -25.75 -38.82 -32.94
CA THR A 172 -25.97 -37.69 -33.85
C THR A 172 -25.88 -38.13 -35.30
N GLN A 173 -24.87 -38.93 -35.65
CA GLN A 173 -24.68 -39.43 -37.00
C GLN A 173 -25.81 -40.39 -37.42
N THR A 174 -26.30 -41.21 -36.49
CA THR A 174 -27.44 -42.12 -36.73
C THR A 174 -28.72 -41.33 -36.98
N LEU A 175 -28.96 -40.27 -36.20
CA LEU A 175 -30.13 -39.41 -36.33
C LEU A 175 -30.14 -38.67 -37.67
N LEU A 176 -28.98 -38.18 -38.12
CA LEU A 176 -28.83 -37.56 -39.45
C LEU A 176 -29.12 -38.55 -40.58
N ARG A 177 -28.66 -39.80 -40.46
CA ARG A 177 -28.91 -40.84 -41.46
C ARG A 177 -30.40 -41.20 -41.55
N LEU A 178 -31.07 -41.28 -40.40
CA LEU A 178 -32.50 -41.56 -40.34
C LEU A 178 -33.31 -40.42 -40.95
N GLN A 179 -32.95 -39.16 -40.66
CA GLN A 179 -33.58 -37.99 -41.29
C GLN A 179 -33.40 -37.98 -42.81
N GLN A 180 -32.23 -38.36 -43.32
CA GLN A 180 -32.00 -38.46 -44.76
C GLN A 180 -32.86 -39.56 -45.40
N GLN A 181 -33.05 -40.69 -44.71
CA GLN A 181 -33.94 -41.75 -45.16
C GLN A 181 -35.42 -41.31 -45.17
N GLU A 182 -35.88 -40.59 -44.13
CA GLU A 182 -37.23 -40.00 -44.11
C GLU A 182 -37.44 -38.96 -45.23
N GLN A 183 -36.42 -38.18 -45.59
CA GLN A 183 -36.49 -37.25 -46.72
C GLN A 183 -36.61 -37.99 -48.06
N LEU A 184 -35.85 -39.06 -48.25
CA LEU A 184 -35.93 -39.92 -49.44
C LEU A 184 -37.30 -40.62 -49.55
N GLU A 185 -37.91 -41.03 -48.43
CA GLU A 185 -39.27 -41.59 -48.42
C GLU A 185 -40.36 -40.53 -48.68
N ARG A 186 -40.14 -39.26 -48.27
CA ARG A 186 -41.07 -38.15 -48.55
C ARG A 186 -41.03 -37.65 -49.99
N GLU A 187 -39.93 -37.77 -50.73
CA GLU A 187 -39.88 -37.41 -52.16
C GLU A 187 -40.60 -38.43 -53.08
N GLY A 188 -40.98 -39.61 -52.57
CA GLY A 188 -41.65 -40.66 -53.33
C GLY A 188 -43.19 -40.63 -53.31
N THR A 189 -43.85 -39.73 -52.58
CA THR A 189 -45.33 -39.72 -52.46
C THR A 189 -45.92 -38.31 -52.49
N PRO A 190 -46.79 -37.96 -53.48
CA PRO A 190 -47.43 -36.65 -53.52
C PRO A 190 -48.64 -36.62 -52.57
N ALA A 191 -48.53 -35.78 -51.55
CA ALA A 191 -49.56 -35.08 -50.77
C ALA A 191 -50.97 -35.67 -50.62
N ARG A 192 -51.43 -35.82 -49.36
CA ARG A 192 -52.76 -35.33 -48.98
C ARG A 192 -52.87 -34.90 -47.51
N SER A 193 -53.49 -33.74 -47.35
CA SER A 193 -53.86 -33.00 -46.16
C SER A 193 -54.70 -33.76 -45.14
N THR A 194 -54.58 -33.38 -43.86
CA THR A 194 -55.75 -33.14 -42.98
C THR A 194 -55.35 -32.28 -41.78
N GLN A 195 -56.20 -31.28 -41.49
CA GLN A 195 -56.15 -30.40 -40.33
C GLN A 195 -56.57 -31.15 -39.05
N ALA A 196 -56.04 -30.75 -37.89
CA ALA A 196 -56.78 -29.99 -36.87
C ALA A 196 -56.36 -30.29 -35.40
N TYR A 197 -56.52 -29.23 -34.59
CA TYR A 197 -56.61 -29.15 -33.13
C TYR A 197 -55.32 -28.95 -32.30
N SER A 198 -55.20 -27.73 -31.79
CA SER A 198 -54.45 -27.30 -30.60
C SER A 198 -55.26 -27.63 -29.32
N PRO A 199 -54.65 -27.69 -28.11
CA PRO A 199 -54.55 -26.45 -27.33
C PRO A 199 -53.34 -26.31 -26.38
N ALA A 200 -53.12 -25.03 -26.02
CA ALA A 200 -52.59 -24.48 -24.75
C ALA A 200 -51.10 -24.62 -24.36
N THR A 201 -50.48 -23.45 -24.21
CA THR A 201 -49.15 -23.11 -23.65
C THR A 201 -49.14 -23.14 -22.09
N PRO A 202 -47.98 -23.17 -21.39
CA PRO A 202 -47.25 -21.92 -21.13
C PRO A 202 -45.70 -21.97 -21.13
N SER A 203 -45.12 -20.93 -21.74
CA SER A 203 -43.98 -20.08 -21.33
C SER A 203 -42.69 -20.63 -20.69
N ALA A 204 -41.56 -20.44 -21.39
CA ALA A 204 -40.31 -19.73 -20.97
C ALA A 204 -39.17 -20.00 -21.99
N PRO A 205 -38.04 -19.27 -22.01
CA PRO A 205 -37.78 -17.83 -21.88
C PRO A 205 -37.19 -17.23 -23.19
N THR A 206 -37.28 -15.91 -23.30
CA THR A 206 -36.74 -15.07 -24.38
C THR A 206 -35.22 -15.17 -24.54
N HIS A 207 -34.75 -15.72 -25.66
CA HIS A 207 -33.43 -15.41 -26.21
C HIS A 207 -33.60 -14.64 -27.53
N HIS A 208 -33.49 -13.32 -27.43
CA HIS A 208 -33.37 -12.44 -28.58
C HIS A 208 -32.03 -12.74 -29.26
N THR A 209 -32.07 -13.24 -30.51
CA THR A 209 -30.88 -13.24 -31.37
C THR A 209 -30.71 -11.81 -31.88
N THR A 210 -29.98 -10.99 -31.13
CA THR A 210 -29.49 -9.71 -31.64
C THR A 210 -28.40 -10.02 -32.65
N VAL A 211 -28.68 -9.75 -33.92
CA VAL A 211 -27.67 -9.65 -34.97
C VAL A 211 -26.79 -8.45 -34.65
N ILE A 212 -25.66 -8.68 -33.98
CA ILE A 212 -24.62 -7.67 -33.78
C ILE A 212 -23.56 -7.89 -34.86
N VAL A 213 -23.50 -6.95 -35.78
CA VAL A 213 -22.41 -6.77 -36.74
C VAL A 213 -21.12 -6.48 -35.96
N PRO A 214 -20.01 -7.22 -36.13
CA PRO A 214 -18.75 -6.84 -35.53
C PRO A 214 -18.16 -5.63 -36.27
N ALA A 215 -18.02 -4.50 -35.56
CA ALA A 215 -17.18 -3.39 -35.99
C ALA A 215 -15.69 -3.73 -35.77
N PRO A 216 -14.77 -3.29 -36.64
CA PRO A 216 -13.36 -3.60 -36.53
C PRO A 216 -12.71 -2.94 -35.30
N THR A 217 -12.05 -3.74 -34.48
CA THR A 217 -11.25 -3.31 -33.33
C THR A 217 -9.89 -2.77 -33.78
N LEU A 218 -9.62 -1.50 -33.45
CA LEU A 218 -8.28 -0.90 -33.51
C LEU A 218 -7.39 -1.52 -32.41
N PRO A 219 -6.09 -1.78 -32.67
CA PRO A 219 -5.17 -2.26 -31.64
C PRO A 219 -4.80 -1.14 -30.64
N PRO A 220 -4.58 -1.47 -29.35
CA PRO A 220 -4.15 -0.50 -28.35
C PRO A 220 -2.68 -0.08 -28.54
N PRO A 221 -2.29 1.14 -28.12
CA PRO A 221 -0.91 1.60 -28.22
C PRO A 221 0.00 0.84 -27.23
N PRO A 222 1.30 0.68 -27.54
CA PRO A 222 2.21 -0.08 -26.70
C PRO A 222 2.49 0.66 -25.38
N HIS A 223 2.29 -0.06 -24.27
CA HIS A 223 2.76 0.37 -22.95
C HIS A 223 4.29 0.34 -22.93
N HIS A 224 4.92 1.52 -22.82
CA HIS A 224 6.33 1.61 -22.44
C HIS A 224 6.47 1.18 -20.97
N VAL A 225 7.01 -0.01 -20.75
CA VAL A 225 7.48 -0.47 -19.44
C VAL A 225 8.87 0.08 -19.22
N THR A 226 9.01 1.10 -18.37
CA THR A 226 10.33 1.52 -17.85
C THR A 226 10.71 0.55 -16.73
N VAL A 227 11.57 -0.42 -17.04
CA VAL A 227 12.19 -1.28 -16.03
C VAL A 227 13.21 -0.44 -15.25
N VAL A 228 12.89 -0.09 -14.01
CA VAL A 228 13.88 0.47 -13.07
C VAL A 228 14.57 -0.70 -12.36
N THR A 229 15.78 -1.01 -12.80
CA THR A 229 16.69 -1.91 -12.08
C THR A 229 17.09 -1.27 -10.75
N MET A 230 16.75 -1.93 -9.64
CA MET A 230 17.23 -1.55 -8.30
C MET A 230 18.71 -1.97 -8.16
N GLY A 231 19.61 -0.99 -8.16
CA GLY A 231 21.01 -1.16 -7.76
C GLY A 231 21.16 -1.13 -6.23
N PRO A 232 22.26 -1.69 -5.67
CA PRO A 232 22.41 -1.90 -4.24
C PRO A 232 22.73 -0.61 -3.48
N ALA A 233 22.33 -0.61 -2.21
CA ALA A 233 22.42 0.45 -1.22
C ALA A 233 23.76 1.23 -1.24
N SER A 234 23.67 2.56 -1.35
CA SER A 234 24.74 3.48 -0.98
C SER A 234 24.37 4.19 0.32
N VAL A 235 25.26 4.02 1.29
CA VAL A 235 25.23 4.53 2.65
C VAL A 235 25.18 6.06 2.62
N ILE A 236 24.14 6.66 3.21
CA ILE A 236 24.09 8.12 3.38
C ILE A 236 25.00 8.47 4.55
N ASN A 237 26.22 8.89 4.22
CA ASN A 237 27.19 9.43 5.16
C ASN A 237 26.76 10.85 5.52
N THR A 238 26.17 11.05 6.70
CA THR A 238 25.86 12.37 7.25
C THR A 238 27.12 13.00 7.85
N ALA A 239 28.03 13.44 6.97
CA ALA A 239 29.12 14.32 7.37
C ALA A 239 28.55 15.72 7.69
N SER A 240 28.68 16.08 8.96
CA SER A 240 28.26 17.35 9.56
C SER A 240 28.90 18.55 8.85
N THR A 241 28.11 19.38 8.17
CA THR A 241 28.55 20.61 7.50
C THR A 241 28.84 21.78 8.45
N SER A 242 28.94 21.51 9.76
CA SER A 242 29.09 22.53 10.81
C SER A 242 30.47 23.23 10.81
N ARG A 243 31.51 22.62 10.22
CA ARG A 243 32.90 23.12 10.37
C ARG A 243 33.42 24.07 9.29
N GLN A 244 32.76 24.22 8.14
CA GLN A 244 33.25 25.11 7.07
C GLN A 244 32.86 26.59 7.23
N ASN A 245 32.03 26.94 8.22
CA ASN A 245 31.54 28.31 8.39
C ASN A 245 32.39 29.19 9.33
N LEU A 246 33.48 28.66 9.91
CA LEU A 246 34.31 29.39 10.90
C LEU A 246 35.57 30.04 10.30
N ASP A 247 36.10 29.55 9.18
CA ASP A 247 37.37 30.05 8.61
C ASP A 247 37.25 31.40 7.87
N THR A 248 36.04 31.93 7.66
CA THR A 248 35.86 33.24 6.99
C THR A 248 35.74 34.42 7.96
N ILE A 249 35.82 34.19 9.27
CA ILE A 249 35.63 35.25 10.29
C ILE A 249 36.96 35.80 10.83
N VAL A 250 38.10 35.18 10.51
CA VAL A 250 39.44 35.66 10.91
C VAL A 250 40.34 35.84 9.68
N GLN A 251 40.09 36.91 8.92
CA GLN A 251 41.13 37.62 8.15
C GLN A 251 40.68 39.04 7.82
#